data_AF-A0A6I9N6N3-F1
#
_entry.id   AF-A0A6I9N6N3-F1
#
_cell.length_a   1.000
_cell.length_b   1.000
_cell.length_c   1.000
_cell.angle_alpha   90.00
_cell.angle_beta   90.00
_cell.angle_gamma   90.00
#
_symmetry.space_group_name_H-M   'P 1'
#
loop_
_entity.id
_entity.type
_entity.pdbx_description
1 polymer ?
#
loop_
_entity_poly.entity_id
_entity_poly.type
_entity_poly.pdbx_seq_one_letter_code
_entity_poly.pdbx_strand_id
1 'polypeptide(L)'
;MHIMSFSHEEIVSLLKVVSAVLQFGNIIFKKERNTDQASMPENTVAQKLCHLLGMNVMEFTRAILTPRIKVGRDYVQKAQTKEQVRGRLNSGDQE
;
A
#
# COMPACT_ATOMS: atom_id res chain seq x y z
N MET A 1 16.72 -15.41 -17.36
CA MET A 1 17.40 -14.99 -16.11
C MET A 1 18.67 -15.76 -15.80
N HIS A 2 18.77 -17.06 -16.10
CA HIS A 2 20.00 -17.85 -15.83
C HIS A 2 21.21 -17.50 -16.73
N ILE A 3 20.97 -16.85 -17.88
CA ILE A 3 22.00 -16.38 -18.82
C ILE A 3 22.64 -15.06 -18.35
N MET A 4 21.96 -14.32 -17.46
CA MET A 4 22.41 -13.03 -16.91
C MET A 4 23.02 -13.14 -15.50
N SER A 5 23.32 -14.36 -15.04
CA SER A 5 23.91 -14.64 -13.71
C SER A 5 23.08 -14.17 -12.50
N PHE A 6 21.75 -14.01 -12.64
CA PHE A 6 20.89 -13.78 -11.49
C PHE A 6 20.86 -15.02 -10.59
N SER A 7 21.11 -14.81 -9.31
CA SER A 7 20.96 -15.84 -8.28
C SER A 7 19.48 -16.25 -8.13
N HIS A 8 19.24 -17.46 -7.64
CA HIS A 8 17.88 -17.96 -7.43
C HIS A 8 17.09 -17.07 -6.44
N GLU A 9 17.79 -16.47 -5.48
CA GLU A 9 17.21 -15.55 -4.49
C GLU A 9 16.75 -14.23 -5.10
N GLU A 10 17.51 -13.68 -6.06
CA GLU A 10 17.13 -12.46 -6.77
C GLU A 10 15.89 -12.67 -7.65
N ILE A 11 15.82 -13.83 -8.33
CA ILE A 11 14.66 -14.20 -9.15
C ILE A 11 13.41 -14.31 -8.27
N VAL A 12 13.51 -15.00 -7.14
CA VAL A 12 12.40 -15.12 -6.18
C VAL A 12 12.02 -13.76 -5.61
N SER A 13 12.98 -12.90 -5.29
CA SER A 13 12.72 -11.55 -4.79
C SER A 13 11.99 -10.69 -5.82
N LEU A 14 12.36 -10.79 -7.10
CA LEU A 14 11.65 -10.11 -8.18
C LEU A 14 10.20 -10.62 -8.31
N LEU A 15 9.99 -11.93 -8.26
CA LEU A 15 8.64 -12.53 -8.31
C LEU A 15 7.78 -12.13 -7.10
N LYS A 16 8.39 -11.97 -5.92
CA LYS A 16 7.71 -11.43 -4.73
C LYS A 16 7.26 -9.99 -4.95
N VAL A 17 8.10 -9.14 -5.54
CA VAL A 17 7.75 -7.75 -5.85
C VAL A 17 6.61 -7.68 -6.88
N VAL A 18 6.67 -8.47 -7.95
CA VAL A 18 5.57 -8.54 -8.94
C VAL A 18 4.26 -9.00 -8.30
N SER A 19 4.33 -10.01 -7.44
CA SER A 19 3.16 -10.48 -6.69
C SER A 19 2.61 -9.41 -5.75
N ALA A 20 3.49 -8.63 -5.10
CA ALA A 20 3.09 -7.52 -4.24
C ALA A 20 2.37 -6.41 -5.02
N VAL A 21 2.88 -6.04 -6.21
CA VAL A 21 2.22 -5.07 -7.12
C VAL A 21 0.82 -5.52 -7.52
N LEU A 22 0.65 -6.79 -7.89
CA LEU A 22 -0.67 -7.33 -8.21
C LEU A 22 -1.61 -7.30 -7.01
N GLN A 23 -1.09 -7.59 -5.82
CA GLN A 23 -1.86 -7.61 -4.58
C GLN A 23 -2.31 -6.21 -4.15
N PHE A 24 -1.60 -5.13 -4.52
CA PHE A 24 -2.07 -3.75 -4.31
C PHE A 24 -3.40 -3.46 -5.04
N GLY A 25 -3.59 -4.01 -6.24
CA GLY A 25 -4.84 -3.85 -7.00
C GLY A 25 -6.05 -4.55 -6.37
N ASN A 26 -5.82 -5.55 -5.53
CA ASN A 26 -6.87 -6.31 -4.84
C ASN A 26 -7.34 -5.62 -3.54
N ILE A 27 -6.72 -4.50 -3.13
CA ILE A 27 -7.10 -3.81 -1.90
C ILE A 27 -8.42 -3.03 -2.13
N ILE A 28 -9.44 -3.38 -1.35
CA ILE A 28 -10.75 -2.74 -1.42
C ILE A 28 -10.88 -1.71 -0.29
N PHE A 29 -11.00 -0.45 -0.68
CA PHE A 29 -11.35 0.64 0.23
C PHE A 29 -12.85 0.88 0.22
N LYS A 30 -13.46 0.89 1.41
CA LYS A 30 -14.85 1.34 1.60
C LYS A 30 -14.86 2.74 2.22
N LYS A 31 -15.94 3.46 1.98
CA LYS A 31 -16.23 4.70 2.70
C LYS A 31 -16.96 4.33 3.99
N GLU A 32 -16.53 4.88 5.11
CA GLU A 32 -17.21 4.75 6.39
C GLU A 32 -18.61 5.40 6.29
N ARG A 33 -19.65 4.85 6.95
CA ARG A 33 -21.01 5.41 6.84
C ARG A 33 -21.14 6.77 7.55
N ASN A 34 -20.42 6.94 8.66
CA ASN A 34 -20.54 8.09 9.55
C ASN A 34 -19.49 9.17 9.29
N THR A 35 -18.43 8.85 8.55
CA THR A 35 -17.34 9.77 8.23
C THR A 35 -16.99 9.60 6.75
N ASP A 36 -16.57 10.65 6.05
CA ASP A 36 -16.13 10.52 4.65
C ASP A 36 -14.76 9.82 4.50
N GLN A 37 -14.30 9.16 5.57
CA GLN A 37 -13.00 8.53 5.66
C GLN A 37 -13.00 7.18 4.93
N ALA A 38 -11.85 6.85 4.35
CA ALA A 38 -11.61 5.51 3.85
C ALA A 38 -11.43 4.54 5.02
N SER A 39 -12.05 3.36 4.92
CA SER A 39 -11.78 2.23 5.79
C SER A 39 -11.42 1.01 4.95
N MET A 40 -10.60 0.12 5.54
CA MET A 40 -10.21 -1.15 4.96
C MET A 40 -10.86 -2.27 5.78
N PRO A 41 -12.10 -2.66 5.45
CA PRO A 41 -12.84 -3.67 6.22
C PRO A 41 -12.24 -5.07 6.08
N GLU A 42 -11.60 -5.34 4.94
CA GLU A 42 -10.91 -6.60 4.68
C GLU A 42 -9.41 -6.33 4.53
N ASN A 43 -8.63 -6.74 5.53
CA ASN A 43 -7.18 -6.55 5.57
C ASN A 43 -6.40 -7.82 5.19
N THR A 44 -7.07 -8.90 4.78
CA THR A 44 -6.46 -10.18 4.38
C THR A 44 -5.45 -9.98 3.25
N VAL A 45 -5.79 -9.12 2.29
CA VAL A 45 -4.95 -8.73 1.14
C VAL A 45 -3.72 -7.96 1.61
N ALA A 46 -3.91 -6.99 2.52
CA ALA A 46 -2.84 -6.19 3.10
C ALA A 46 -1.89 -7.04 3.96
N GLN A 47 -2.41 -8.04 4.69
CA GLN A 47 -1.60 -8.99 5.46
C GLN A 47 -0.68 -9.82 4.55
N LYS A 48 -1.20 -10.35 3.44
CA LYS A 48 -0.40 -11.09 2.45
C LYS A 48 0.68 -10.21 1.83
N LEU A 49 0.34 -8.97 1.49
CA LEU A 49 1.27 -7.99 0.93
C LEU A 49 2.38 -7.62 1.92
N CYS A 50 2.04 -7.38 3.17
CA CYS A 50 2.99 -7.08 4.23
C CYS A 50 3.90 -8.28 4.54
N HIS A 51 3.38 -9.52 4.47
CA HIS A 51 4.19 -10.72 4.60
C HIS A 51 5.20 -10.87 3.45
N LEU A 52 4.80 -10.54 2.22
CA LEU A 52 5.68 -10.56 1.05
C LEU A 52 6.77 -9.49 1.10
N LEU A 53 6.43 -8.29 1.60
CA LEU A 53 7.33 -7.13 1.67
C LEU A 53 8.11 -7.01 3.00
N GLY A 54 7.83 -7.88 3.99
CA GLY A 54 8.45 -7.81 5.31
C GLY A 54 8.05 -6.58 6.13
N MET A 55 6.85 -6.04 5.89
CA MET A 55 6.33 -4.83 6.54
C MET A 55 5.31 -5.15 7.64
N ASN A 56 5.08 -4.21 8.56
CA ASN A 56 4.01 -4.34 9.55
C ASN A 56 2.67 -3.88 8.94
N VAL A 57 1.66 -4.73 9.04
CA VAL A 57 0.29 -4.48 8.57
C VAL A 57 -0.32 -3.24 9.21
N MET A 58 -0.11 -3.03 10.51
CA MET A 58 -0.69 -1.89 11.22
C MET A 58 -0.10 -0.56 10.73
N GLU A 59 1.22 -0.51 10.57
CA GLU A 59 1.91 0.68 10.05
C GLU A 59 1.51 0.95 8.59
N PHE A 60 1.39 -0.10 7.78
CA PHE A 60 0.91 0.01 6.40
C PHE A 60 -0.51 0.57 6.30
N THR A 61 -1.45 -0.01 7.05
CA THR A 61 -2.84 0.47 7.06
C THR A 61 -2.93 1.90 7.57
N ARG A 62 -2.18 2.25 8.62
CA ARG A 62 -2.14 3.61 9.15
C ARG A 62 -1.54 4.61 8.17
N ALA A 63 -0.48 4.24 7.47
CA ALA A 63 0.17 5.08 6.47
C ALA A 63 -0.77 5.40 5.30
N ILE A 64 -1.62 4.45 4.90
CA ILE A 64 -2.58 4.62 3.80
C ILE A 64 -3.83 5.41 4.24
N LEU A 65 -4.43 5.06 5.38
CA LEU A 65 -5.70 5.67 5.81
C LEU A 65 -5.50 7.03 6.52
N THR A 66 -4.42 7.15 7.28
CA THR A 66 -4.12 8.31 8.14
C THR A 66 -2.64 8.72 8.04
N PRO A 67 -2.17 9.11 6.84
CA PRO A 67 -0.78 9.52 6.66
C PRO A 67 -0.41 10.67 7.60
N ARG A 68 0.80 10.59 8.16
CA ARG A 68 1.44 11.70 8.87
C ARG A 68 2.13 12.57 7.83
N ILE A 69 1.55 13.71 7.53
CA ILE A 69 2.06 14.64 6.52
C ILE A 69 2.81 15.75 7.24
N LYS A 70 4.04 16.05 6.80
CA LYS A 70 4.79 17.22 7.26
C LYS A 70 4.30 18.45 6.49
N VAL A 71 3.80 19.45 7.21
CA VAL A 71 3.36 20.73 6.64
C VAL A 71 4.17 21.83 7.32
N GLY A 72 5.14 22.39 6.60
CA GLY A 72 6.09 23.34 7.19
C GLY A 72 6.95 22.70 8.28
N ARG A 73 6.80 23.16 9.53
CA ARG A 73 7.52 22.65 10.70
C ARG A 73 6.75 21.58 11.48
N ASP A 74 5.45 21.38 11.21
CA ASP A 74 4.57 20.51 11.98
C ASP A 74 4.22 19.20 11.25
N TYR A 75 3.89 18.17 12.03
CA TYR A 75 3.37 16.90 11.52
C TYR A 75 1.87 16.79 11.80
N VAL A 76 1.07 16.70 10.74
CA VAL A 76 -0.38 16.60 10.83
C VAL A 76 -0.84 15.21 10.39
N GLN A 77 -1.68 14.55 11.19
CA GLN A 77 -2.40 13.35 10.76
C GLN A 77 -3.65 13.79 10.00
N LYS A 78 -3.77 13.40 8.73
CA LYS A 78 -4.97 13.63 7.93
C LYS A 78 -5.61 12.31 7.55
N ALA A 79 -6.86 12.09 7.98
CA ALA A 79 -7.67 11.01 7.44
C ALA A 79 -7.97 11.30 5.96
N GLN A 80 -7.76 10.32 5.09
CA GLN A 80 -8.01 10.45 3.65
C GLN A 80 -9.39 9.91 3.28
N THR A 81 -10.03 10.51 2.28
CA THR A 81 -11.25 9.97 1.68
C THR A 81 -10.92 8.79 0.75
N LYS A 82 -11.92 7.96 0.43
CA LYS A 82 -11.75 6.82 -0.51
C LYS A 82 -11.15 7.26 -1.84
N GLU A 83 -11.62 8.38 -2.38
CA GLU A 83 -11.18 8.93 -3.66
C GLU A 83 -9.74 9.44 -3.58
N GLN A 84 -9.36 10.07 -2.47
CA GLN A 84 -7.97 10.49 -2.25
C GLN A 84 -7.02 9.29 -2.13
N VAL A 85 -7.41 8.24 -1.40
CA VAL A 85 -6.58 7.02 -1.29
C VAL A 85 -6.42 6.35 -2.66
N ARG A 86 -7.51 6.22 -3.42
CA ARG A 86 -7.49 5.67 -4.79
C ARG A 86 -6.62 6.51 -5.72
N GLY A 87 -6.78 7.83 -5.66
CA GLY A 87 -6.00 8.78 -6.45
C GLY A 87 -4.51 8.67 -6.14
N ARG A 88 -4.13 8.60 -4.86
CA ARG A 88 -2.72 8.45 -4.44
C ARG A 88 -2.11 7.11 -4.79
N LEU A 89 -2.90 6.05 -4.83
CA LEU A 89 -2.43 4.72 -5.24
C LEU A 89 -2.19 4.65 -6.75
N ASN A 90 -3.04 5.31 -7.55
CA ASN A 90 -2.96 5.32 -9.01
C ASN A 90 -2.07 6.45 -9.56
N SER A 91 -1.75 7.48 -8.77
CA SER A 91 -0.91 8.61 -9.20
C SER A 91 0.56 8.26 -9.39
N GLY A 92 0.96 7.00 -9.16
CA GLY A 92 2.27 6.50 -9.61
C GLY A 92 2.40 6.46 -11.15
N ASP A 93 1.29 6.63 -11.88
CA ASP A 93 1.23 6.67 -13.35
C ASP A 93 1.20 8.11 -13.93
N GLN A 94 1.38 9.15 -13.11
CA GLN A 94 1.46 10.55 -13.55
C GLN A 94 2.78 11.19 -13.14
N GLU A 95 3.88 10.68 -13.68
CA GLU A 95 5.08 11.46 -14.01
C GLU A 95 5.50 11.17 -15.46
#